data_AF-A0AAD9QCX6-F1
#
_entry.id   AF-A0AAD9QCX6-F1
#
_cell.length_a   1.000
_cell.length_b   1.000
_cell.length_c   1.000
_cell.angle_alpha   90.00
_cell.angle_beta   90.00
_cell.angle_gamma   90.00
#
_symmetry.space_group_name_H-M   'P 1'
#
loop_
_entity.id
_entity.type
_entity.pdbx_description
1 polymer ?
#
loop_
_entity_poly.entity_id
_entity_poly.type
_entity_poly.pdbx_seq_one_letter_code
_entity_poly.pdbx_strand_id
1 'polypeptide(L)'
;MCNQERLKEEEVVSWGAFHSRDLSSSPSTSALSALLPLFPDQAKSIAMIRHAMDIIKLSVNHLNPGQVTVITLDQPLFAIGKEIQWNWSDLYGEKNLQALRVPVGPTR
;
A
#
# COMPACT_ATOMS: atom_id res chain seq x y z
N MET A 1 28.17 -34.34 14.97
CA MET A 1 27.06 -35.09 14.34
C MET A 1 25.77 -34.51 14.90
N CYS A 2 25.09 -33.67 14.13
CA CYS A 2 23.80 -33.10 14.52
C CYS A 2 22.74 -34.16 14.18
N ASN A 3 22.04 -34.67 15.20
CA ASN A 3 20.95 -35.61 14.99
C ASN A 3 19.79 -34.86 14.35
N GLN A 4 19.64 -35.02 13.03
CA GLN A 4 18.45 -34.57 12.33
C GLN A 4 17.33 -35.56 12.64
N GLU A 5 16.53 -35.27 13.68
CA GLU A 5 15.28 -35.98 13.90
C GLU A 5 14.33 -35.65 12.73
N ARG A 6 13.99 -36.67 11.95
CA ARG A 6 13.09 -36.55 10.80
C ARG A 6 11.65 -36.46 11.33
N LEU A 7 11.14 -35.23 11.46
CA LEU A 7 9.77 -34.95 11.88
C LEU A 7 8.78 -35.65 10.94
N LYS A 8 7.73 -36.27 11.51
CA LYS A 8 6.66 -36.93 10.76
C LYS A 8 5.82 -35.87 10.03
N GLU A 9 5.32 -36.18 8.84
CA GLU A 9 4.55 -35.26 7.97
C GLU A 9 3.27 -34.67 8.59
N GLU A 10 2.87 -35.13 9.77
CA GLU A 10 1.68 -34.69 10.51
C GLU A 10 1.98 -33.70 11.64
N GLU A 11 3.25 -33.40 11.91
CA GLU A 11 3.60 -32.47 12.98
C GLU A 11 3.56 -31.02 12.48
N VAL A 12 2.46 -30.34 12.78
CA VAL A 12 2.29 -28.92 12.49
C VAL A 12 3.09 -28.13 13.53
N VAL A 13 4.32 -27.76 13.16
CA VAL A 13 5.32 -27.17 14.07
C VAL A 13 4.99 -25.71 14.47
N SER A 14 4.10 -25.03 13.74
CA SER A 14 3.66 -23.67 14.11
C SER A 14 2.31 -23.31 13.49
N TRP A 15 1.62 -22.31 14.07
CA TRP A 15 0.40 -21.73 13.50
C TRP A 15 0.56 -21.31 12.04
N GLY A 16 1.74 -20.80 11.65
CA GLY A 16 2.03 -20.45 10.25
C GLY A 16 2.11 -21.67 9.34
N ALA A 17 2.71 -22.77 9.83
CA ALA A 17 2.82 -24.03 9.08
C ALA A 17 1.46 -24.71 8.87
N PHE A 18 0.54 -24.56 9.84
CA PHE A 18 -0.84 -25.05 9.73
C PHE A 18 -1.57 -24.37 8.55
N HIS A 19 -1.57 -23.03 8.56
CA HIS A 19 -2.30 -22.25 7.56
C HIS A 19 -1.63 -22.26 6.19
N SER A 20 -0.32 -22.49 6.09
CA SER A 20 0.37 -22.64 4.82
C SER A 20 0.07 -23.95 4.09
N ARG A 21 -0.38 -24.98 4.82
CA ARG A 21 -0.69 -26.31 4.25
C ARG A 21 -1.85 -26.23 3.27
N ASP A 22 -2.88 -25.45 3.59
CA ASP A 22 -4.07 -25.25 2.77
C ASP A 22 -3.84 -24.29 1.57
N LEU A 23 -2.72 -23.56 1.55
CA LEU A 23 -2.35 -22.63 0.47
C LEU A 23 -1.73 -23.35 -0.75
N SER A 24 -1.46 -24.65 -0.65
CA SER A 24 -0.76 -25.45 -1.67
C SER A 24 -1.66 -25.96 -2.80
N SER A 25 -2.24 -25.07 -3.60
CA SER A 25 -2.68 -25.43 -4.97
C SER A 25 -3.06 -24.26 -5.89
N SER A 26 -3.12 -23.03 -5.38
CA SER A 26 -3.40 -21.87 -6.25
C SER A 26 -2.10 -21.26 -6.78
N PRO A 27 -2.03 -20.89 -8.08
CA PRO A 27 -0.88 -20.15 -8.58
C PRO A 27 -0.74 -18.88 -7.72
N SER A 28 0.44 -18.68 -7.14
CA SER A 28 0.71 -17.46 -6.38
C SER A 28 0.56 -16.28 -7.33
N THR A 29 -0.52 -15.52 -7.18
CA THR A 29 -0.66 -14.22 -7.86
C THR A 29 0.45 -13.33 -7.32
N SER A 30 1.56 -13.26 -8.06
CA SER A 30 2.67 -12.38 -7.71
C SER A 30 2.18 -10.95 -7.75
N ALA A 31 2.31 -10.23 -6.63
CA ALA A 31 1.93 -8.83 -6.56
C ALA A 31 2.92 -8.00 -7.38
N LEU A 32 2.44 -7.32 -8.42
CA LEU A 32 3.23 -6.35 -9.16
C LEU A 32 3.50 -5.15 -8.23
N SER A 33 4.74 -4.97 -7.84
CA SER A 33 5.18 -3.85 -7.00
C SER A 33 6.15 -2.97 -7.79
N ALA A 34 5.99 -1.65 -7.65
CA ALA A 34 6.89 -0.67 -8.25
C ALA A 34 7.17 0.43 -7.23
N LEU A 35 8.39 0.98 -7.29
CA LEU A 35 8.77 2.15 -6.52
C LEU A 35 8.45 3.41 -7.31
N LEU A 36 7.79 4.36 -6.66
CA LEU A 36 7.54 5.68 -7.24
C LEU A 36 8.81 6.52 -7.19
N PRO A 37 8.99 7.46 -8.15
CA PRO A 37 10.10 8.41 -8.11
C PRO A 37 10.14 9.18 -6.79
N LEU A 38 11.34 9.36 -6.24
CA LEU A 38 11.54 10.22 -5.09
C LEU A 38 11.39 11.68 -5.51
N PHE A 39 10.64 12.42 -4.70
CA PHE A 39 10.46 13.84 -4.86
C PHE A 39 11.64 14.60 -4.23
N PRO A 40 12.35 15.47 -4.97
CA PRO A 40 13.48 16.23 -4.44
C PRO A 40 13.04 17.32 -3.45
N ASP A 41 11.81 17.82 -3.62
CA ASP A 41 11.25 18.90 -2.81
C ASP A 41 10.48 18.38 -1.59
N GLN A 42 10.50 19.16 -0.52
CA GLN A 42 9.75 18.88 0.69
C GLN A 42 8.24 18.95 0.42
N ALA A 43 7.50 17.99 0.98
CA ALA A 43 6.06 17.81 0.80
C ALA A 43 5.18 18.90 1.47
N LYS A 44 5.74 20.08 1.77
CA LYS A 44 5.09 21.14 2.55
C LYS A 44 4.13 21.99 1.73
N SER A 45 4.17 21.92 0.40
CA SER A 45 3.34 22.76 -0.47
C SER A 45 2.18 21.98 -1.09
N ILE A 46 1.03 22.66 -1.23
CA ILE A 46 -0.15 22.12 -1.92
C ILE A 46 0.20 21.69 -3.35
N ALA A 47 0.98 22.50 -4.07
CA ALA A 47 1.41 22.20 -5.44
C ALA A 47 2.19 20.87 -5.51
N MET A 48 3.04 20.60 -4.53
CA MET A 48 3.83 19.37 -4.49
C MET A 48 2.97 18.14 -4.21
N ILE A 49 2.04 18.22 -3.26
CA ILE A 49 1.11 17.13 -2.97
C ILE A 49 0.20 16.85 -4.16
N ARG A 50 -0.28 17.89 -4.86
CA ARG A 50 -1.05 17.73 -6.10
C ARG A 50 -0.24 17.02 -7.18
N HIS A 51 0.99 17.46 -7.41
CA HIS A 51 1.89 16.81 -8.36
C HIS A 51 2.12 15.34 -7.99
N ALA A 52 2.36 15.04 -6.71
CA ALA A 52 2.50 13.67 -6.24
C ALA A 52 1.23 12.84 -6.48
N MET A 53 0.04 13.39 -6.23
CA MET A 53 -1.23 12.72 -6.53
C MET A 53 -1.39 12.41 -8.02
N ASP A 54 -1.01 13.32 -8.91
CA ASP A 54 -1.06 13.09 -10.36
C ASP A 54 -0.11 11.95 -10.78
N ILE A 55 1.12 11.95 -10.28
CA ILE A 55 2.10 10.88 -10.55
C ILE A 55 1.58 9.53 -10.04
N ILE A 56 1.06 9.47 -8.82
CA ILE A 56 0.53 8.22 -8.26
C ILE A 56 -0.66 7.73 -9.10
N LYS A 57 -1.58 8.61 -9.51
CA LYS A 57 -2.72 8.25 -10.36
C LYS A 57 -2.26 7.67 -11.70
N LEU A 58 -1.26 8.29 -12.33
CA LEU A 58 -0.66 7.79 -13.56
C LEU A 58 0.02 6.44 -13.37
N SER A 59 0.78 6.26 -12.29
CA SER A 59 1.45 5.00 -11.97
C SER A 59 0.45 3.87 -11.69
N VAL A 60 -0.61 4.13 -10.92
CA VAL A 60 -1.67 3.14 -10.67
C VAL A 60 -2.38 2.78 -11.96
N ASN A 61 -2.73 3.77 -12.79
CA ASN A 61 -3.37 3.48 -14.07
C ASN A 61 -2.46 2.69 -15.04
N HIS A 62 -1.13 2.89 -14.96
CA HIS A 62 -0.17 2.12 -15.74
C HIS A 62 -0.04 0.67 -15.26
N LEU A 63 0.03 0.45 -13.94
CA LEU A 63 0.23 -0.87 -13.33
C LEU A 63 -1.08 -1.70 -13.27
N ASN A 64 -2.21 -1.04 -13.01
CA ASN A 64 -3.53 -1.64 -12.93
C ASN A 64 -4.62 -0.69 -13.49
N PRO A 65 -4.83 -0.68 -14.81
CA PRO A 65 -5.83 0.17 -15.46
C PRO A 65 -7.22 -0.02 -14.85
N GLY A 66 -7.90 1.09 -14.54
CA GLY A 66 -9.26 1.07 -13.99
C GLY A 66 -9.35 0.87 -12.47
N GLN A 67 -8.24 0.64 -11.77
CA GLN A 67 -8.23 0.63 -10.30
C GLN A 67 -8.32 2.06 -9.74
N VAL A 68 -9.19 2.27 -8.74
CA VAL A 68 -9.21 3.52 -7.97
C VAL A 68 -7.92 3.64 -7.18
N THR A 69 -7.21 4.75 -7.35
CA THR A 69 -5.97 5.02 -6.64
C THR A 69 -6.23 5.16 -5.14
N VAL A 70 -5.49 4.41 -4.33
CA VAL A 70 -5.53 4.52 -2.87
C VAL A 70 -4.16 4.99 -2.38
N ILE A 71 -4.13 6.04 -1.56
CA ILE A 71 -2.90 6.58 -0.96
C ILE A 71 -3.02 6.64 0.56
N THR A 72 -1.92 6.40 1.25
CA THR A 72 -1.81 6.59 2.69
C THR A 72 -0.90 7.78 2.97
N LEU A 73 -1.32 8.66 3.87
CA LEU A 73 -0.60 9.89 4.19
C LEU A 73 -0.46 10.05 5.71
N ASP A 74 0.68 10.59 6.13
CA ASP A 74 0.89 11.05 7.51
C ASP A 74 -0.08 12.19 7.85
N GLN A 75 -0.35 12.41 9.14
CA GLN A 75 -1.38 13.35 9.61
C GLN A 75 -1.33 14.76 8.98
N PRO A 76 -0.18 15.47 8.89
CA PRO A 76 -0.15 16.80 8.26
C PRO A 76 -0.36 16.73 6.73
N LEU A 77 0.16 15.68 6.08
CA LEU A 77 0.01 15.48 4.65
C LEU A 77 -1.42 15.08 4.28
N PHE A 78 -2.09 14.31 5.14
CA PHE A 78 -3.48 13.93 5.00
C PHE A 78 -4.39 15.16 5.01
N ALA A 79 -4.15 16.13 5.91
CA ALA A 79 -4.92 17.37 5.95
C ALA A 79 -4.82 18.14 4.62
N ILE A 80 -3.58 18.33 4.12
CA ILE A 80 -3.33 18.99 2.84
C ILE A 80 -3.96 18.20 1.68
N GLY A 81 -3.85 16.87 1.72
CA GLY A 81 -4.47 15.98 0.75
C GLY A 81 -5.99 16.15 0.70
N LYS A 82 -6.67 16.17 1.85
CA LYS A 82 -8.13 16.40 1.92
C LYS A 82 -8.52 17.79 1.43
N GLU A 83 -7.74 18.82 1.77
CA GLU A 83 -7.95 20.18 1.25
C GLU A 83 -7.93 20.20 -0.29
N ILE A 84 -6.97 19.51 -0.90
CA ILE A 84 -6.90 19.35 -2.36
C ILE A 84 -8.13 18.62 -2.89
N GLN A 85 -8.56 17.52 -2.24
CA GLN A 85 -9.75 16.79 -2.67
C GLN A 85 -11.03 17.62 -2.63
N TRP A 86 -11.17 18.51 -1.64
CA TRP A 86 -12.34 19.39 -1.53
C TRP A 86 -12.31 20.51 -2.56
N ASN A 87 -11.15 21.11 -2.80
CA ASN A 87 -11.00 22.20 -3.77
C ASN A 87 -11.10 21.73 -5.23
N TRP A 88 -10.71 20.48 -5.53
CA TRP A 88 -10.70 19.89 -6.87
C TRP A 88 -11.37 18.51 -6.90
N SER A 89 -12.61 18.45 -6.40
CA SER A 89 -13.36 17.20 -6.24
C SER A 89 -13.58 16.43 -7.55
N ASP A 90 -13.70 17.12 -8.68
CA ASP A 90 -13.84 16.49 -10.00
C ASP A 90 -12.61 15.67 -10.39
N LEU A 91 -11.41 16.09 -9.98
CA LEU A 91 -10.13 15.49 -10.36
C LEU A 91 -9.62 14.49 -9.31
N TYR A 92 -9.72 14.86 -8.03
CA TYR A 92 -9.12 14.15 -6.90
C TYR A 92 -10.13 13.68 -5.85
N GLY A 93 -11.43 13.87 -6.08
CA GLY A 93 -12.47 13.39 -5.17
C GLY A 93 -12.39 11.88 -4.94
N GLU A 94 -13.11 11.40 -3.93
CA GLU A 94 -12.96 10.03 -3.40
C GLU A 94 -13.27 8.92 -4.42
N LYS A 95 -14.02 9.23 -5.47
CA LYS A 95 -14.28 8.32 -6.60
C LYS A 95 -13.04 8.12 -7.49
N ASN A 96 -12.16 9.11 -7.55
CA ASN A 96 -10.96 9.13 -8.37
C ASN A 96 -9.72 8.69 -7.58
N LEU A 97 -9.62 9.14 -6.33
CA LEU A 97 -8.47 8.88 -5.46
C LEU A 97 -8.95 8.84 -4.00
N GLN A 98 -8.61 7.78 -3.27
CA GLN A 98 -8.92 7.64 -1.85
C GLN A 98 -7.68 7.91 -1.01
N ALA A 99 -7.71 8.97 -0.21
CA ALA A 99 -6.68 9.27 0.77
C ALA A 99 -7.07 8.68 2.13
N LEU A 100 -6.19 7.87 2.70
CA LEU A 100 -6.33 7.27 4.02
C LEU A 100 -5.30 7.87 4.98
N ARG A 101 -5.74 8.17 6.19
CA ARG A 101 -4.84 8.63 7.26
C ARG A 101 -4.14 7.42 7.86
N VAL A 102 -2.81 7.49 7.99
CA VAL A 102 -2.04 6.46 8.70
C VAL A 102 -2.43 6.47 10.19
N PRO A 103 -2.78 5.32 10.79
CA PRO A 103 -3.07 5.24 12.22
C PRO A 103 -1.78 5.47 13.02
N VAL A 104 -1.87 6.33 14.03
CA VAL A 104 -0.78 6.52 14.99
C VAL A 104 -0.86 5.39 16.00
N GLY A 105 0.09 4.45 15.95
CA GLY A 105 0.20 3.40 16.96
C GLY A 105 0.50 3.97 18.34
N PRO A 106 0.23 3.23 19.44
CA PRO A 106 0.58 3.68 20.78
C PRO A 106 2.09 3.94 20.86
N THR A 107 2.46 5.14 21.30
CA THR A 107 3.84 5.49 21.63
C THR A 107 4.31 4.54 22.73
N ARG A 108 5.36 3.76 22.46
CA ARG A 108 6.02 2.92 23.47
C ARG A 108 6.71 3.76 24.52
#